data_AF-A0AA51DUD6-F1
#
_entry.id   AF-A0AA51DUD6-F1
#
_cell.length_a   1.000
_cell.length_b   1.000
_cell.length_c   1.000
_cell.angle_alpha   90.00
_cell.angle_beta   90.00
_cell.angle_gamma   90.00
#
_symmetry.space_group_name_H-M   'P 1'
#
loop_
_entity.id
_entity.type
_entity.pdbx_description
1 polymer ?
#
loop_
_entity_poly.entity_id
_entity_poly.type
_entity_poly.pdbx_seq_one_letter_code
_entity_poly.pdbx_strand_id
1 'polypeptide(L)' 'MLISLTKVRIIFSYAITNVYSQKVLAAGETKHAWTNKSLKPVNAESELPEVYSLLKKIMEK' A
#
# COMPACT_ATOMS: atom_id res chain seq x y z
N MET A 1 -1.94 3.53 6.68
CA MET A 1 -1.56 2.18 7.12
C MET A 1 -1.66 1.24 5.92
N LEU A 2 -0.73 0.29 5.79
CA LEU A 2 -0.84 -0.77 4.78
C LEU A 2 -1.94 -1.75 5.21
N ILE A 3 -2.95 -1.98 4.36
CA ILE A 3 -4.11 -2.84 4.70
C ILE A 3 -4.26 -4.05 3.79
N SER A 4 -3.66 -4.03 2.59
CA SER A 4 -3.67 -5.16 1.67
C SER A 4 -2.44 -5.17 0.78
N LEU A 5 -1.85 -6.35 0.61
CA LEU A 5 -0.74 -6.61 -0.30
C LEU A 5 -1.09 -7.85 -1.12
N THR A 6 -1.02 -7.69 -2.43
CA THR A 6 -1.08 -8.79 -3.39
C THR A 6 0.11 -8.69 -4.33
N LYS A 7 0.34 -9.75 -5.11
CA LYS A 7 1.40 -9.78 -6.11
C LYS A 7 1.32 -8.63 -7.12
N VAL A 8 0.11 -8.13 -7.42
CA VAL A 8 -0.12 -7.13 -8.48
C VAL A 8 -0.61 -5.77 -7.97
N ARG A 9 -1.03 -5.67 -6.70
CA ARG A 9 -1.58 -4.46 -6.10
C ARG A 9 -1.21 -4.31 -4.63
N ILE A 10 -1.19 -3.07 -4.16
CA ILE A 10 -1.02 -2.69 -2.77
C ILE A 10 -2.05 -1.62 -2.39
N ILE A 11 -2.61 -1.71 -1.18
CA ILE A 11 -3.67 -0.80 -0.70
C ILE A 11 -3.26 -0.18 0.64
N PHE A 12 -3.36 1.14 0.72
CA PHE A 12 -3.12 1.90 1.96
C PHE A 12 -4.40 2.59 2.41
N SER A 13 -4.75 2.47 3.69
CA SER A 13 -5.71 3.36 4.34
C SER A 13 -5.03 4.63 4.84
N TYR A 14 -5.78 5.72 4.90
CA TYR A 14 -5.32 6.98 5.49
C TYR A 14 -6.48 7.67 6.22
N ALA A 15 -6.12 8.52 7.17
CA ALA A 15 -7.04 9.43 7.83
C ALA A 15 -6.39 10.81 7.92
N ILE A 16 -7.15 11.84 7.57
CA ILE A 16 -6.77 13.25 7.71
C ILE A 16 -7.37 13.73 9.02
N THR A 17 -6.55 14.23 9.94
CA THR A 17 -7.01 14.76 11.22
C THR A 17 -6.77 16.25 11.32
N ASN A 18 -7.67 16.96 12.00
CA ASN A 18 -7.43 18.34 12.38
C ASN A 18 -6.46 18.39 13.55
N VAL A 19 -5.35 19.13 13.43
CA VAL A 19 -4.27 19.14 14.44
C VAL A 19 -4.71 19.66 15.81
N TYR A 20 -5.67 20.60 15.86
CA TYR A 20 -6.11 21.22 17.11
C TYR A 20 -7.18 20.40 17.84
N SER A 21 -8.14 19.87 17.10
CA SER A 21 -9.28 19.12 17.66
C SER A 21 -9.07 17.60 17.66
N GLN A 22 -8.02 17.11 17.00
CA GLN A 22 -7.74 15.70 16.74
C GLN A 22 -8.88 14.94 16.04
N LYS A 23 -9.89 15.66 15.53
CA LYS A 23 -11.02 15.08 14.81
C LYS A 23 -10.60 14.62 13.43
N VAL A 24 -11.09 13.46 13.02
CA VAL A 24 -10.95 12.95 11.65
C VAL A 24 -11.82 13.82 10.73
N LEU A 25 -11.18 14.42 9.73
CA LEU A 25 -11.82 15.22 8.69
C LEU A 25 -12.19 14.35 7.47
N ALA A 26 -11.37 13.36 7.16
CA ALA A 26 -11.59 12.41 6.08
C ALA A 26 -10.83 11.12 6.37
N ALA A 27 -11.36 9.99 5.91
CA ALA A 27 -10.66 8.72 5.88
C ALA A 27 -10.92 8.05 4.54
N GLY A 28 -9.96 7.27 4.05
CA GLY A 28 -10.08 6.61 2.77
C GLY A 28 -8.97 5.62 2.50
N GLU A 29 -8.99 5.09 1.29
CA GLU A 29 -8.00 4.14 0.82
C GLU A 29 -7.39 4.62 -0.50
N THR A 30 -6.13 4.29 -0.72
CA THR A 30 -5.47 4.44 -2.02
C THR A 30 -5.05 3.06 -2.51
N LYS A 31 -5.35 2.77 -3.78
CA LYS A 31 -5.07 1.49 -4.43
C LYS A 31 -4.01 1.73 -5.50
N HIS A 32 -2.90 1.00 -5.41
CA HIS A 32 -1.77 1.14 -6.33
C HIS A 32 -1.51 -0.20 -7.01
N ALA A 33 -1.24 -0.16 -8.31
CA ALA A 33 -0.82 -1.33 -9.08
C ALA A 33 0.70 -1.36 -9.21
N TRP A 34 1.30 -2.53 -9.06
CA TRP A 34 2.70 -2.73 -9.41
C TRP A 34 2.82 -2.73 -10.91
N THR A 35 3.67 -1.87 -11.46
CA THR A 35 3.83 -1.78 -12.91
C THR A 35 5.30 -1.74 -13.29
N ASN A 36 5.58 -2.19 -14.52
CA ASN A 36 6.85 -1.89 -15.17
C ASN A 36 6.84 -0.49 -15.79
N LYS A 37 7.96 -0.08 -16.38
CA LYS A 37 8.09 1.22 -17.07
C LYS A 37 7.09 1.44 -18.22
N SER A 38 6.48 0.37 -18.72
CA SER A 38 5.45 0.41 -19.76
C SER A 38 4.02 0.40 -19.18
N LEU A 39 3.87 0.64 -17.86
CA LEU A 39 2.60 0.64 -17.12
C LEU A 39 1.84 -0.70 -17.17
N LYS A 40 2.51 -1.80 -17.53
CA LYS A 40 1.89 -3.13 -17.48
C LYS A 40 1.94 -3.67 -16.06
N PRO A 41 0.85 -4.27 -15.54
CA PRO A 41 0.87 -4.92 -14.24
C PRO A 41 1.95 -6.00 -14.16
N VAL A 42 2.69 -6.02 -13.05
CA VAL A 42 3.74 -7.02 -12.81
C VAL A 42 3.54 -7.72 -11.49
N ASN A 43 4.15 -8.91 -11.37
CA ASN A 43 4.24 -9.62 -10.10
C ASN A 43 5.39 -9.05 -9.26
N ALA A 44 5.06 -8.27 -8.24
CA ALA A 44 6.04 -7.68 -7.33
C ALA A 44 6.88 -8.69 -6.56
N GLU A 45 6.36 -9.89 -6.28
CA GLU A 45 7.13 -10.96 -5.62
C GLU A 45 8.27 -11.46 -6.51
N SER A 46 8.07 -11.46 -7.83
CA SER A 46 9.07 -11.90 -8.80
C SER A 46 10.03 -10.79 -9.22
N GLU A 47 9.51 -9.58 -9.46
CA GLU A 47 10.30 -8.45 -9.95
C GLU A 47 11.08 -7.73 -8.84
N LEU A 48 10.53 -7.68 -7.62
CA LEU A 48 11.09 -6.95 -6.47
C LEU A 48 10.97 -7.80 -5.19
N PRO A 49 11.60 -9.00 -5.14
CA PRO A 49 11.42 -9.96 -4.05
C PRO A 49 11.78 -9.40 -2.68
N GLU A 50 12.82 -8.56 -2.59
CA GLU A 50 13.27 -7.96 -1.33
C GLU A 50 12.22 -7.00 -0.74
N VAL A 51 11.70 -6.11 -1.58
CA VAL A 51 10.67 -5.13 -1.19
C VAL A 51 9.37 -5.85 -0.84
N TYR A 52 8.97 -6.82 -1.65
CA TYR A 52 7.75 -7.59 -1.41
C TYR A 52 7.83 -8.39 -0.10
N SER A 53 8.99 -9.01 0.19
CA SER A 53 9.23 -9.73 1.45
C SER A 53 9.14 -8.80 2.66
N LEU A 54 9.73 -7.60 2.57
CA LEU A 54 9.65 -6.61 3.64
C LEU A 54 8.21 -6.17 3.91
N LEU A 55 7.44 -5.84 2.87
CA LEU A 55 6.04 -5.44 3.00
C LEU A 55 5.17 -6.57 3.57
N LYS A 56 5.43 -7.82 3.17
CA LYS A 56 4.74 -8.99 3.70
C LYS A 56 4.98 -9.17 5.21
N LYS A 57 6.23 -9.01 5.66
CA LYS A 57 6.58 -9.06 7.10
C LYS A 57 5.88 -7.98 7.92
N ILE A 58 5.62 -6.82 7.34
CA ILE A 58 4.89 -5.72 8.00
C ILE A 58 3.40 -6.07 8.17
N MET A 59 2.83 -6.87 7.25
CA MET A 59 1.43 -7.29 7.30
C MET A 59 1.15 -8.52 8.18
N GLU A 60 2.17 -9.33 8.45
CA GLU A 60 2.06 -10.53 9.31
C GLU A 60 2.25 -10.21 10.80
N LYS A 61 2.37 -8.93 11.17
CA LYS A 61 2.45 -8.42 12.54
C LYS A 61 1.14 -7.81 12.98
#